data_AF-A0A2V7WR00-F1
#
_entry.id   AF-A0A2V7WR00-F1
#
_cell.length_a   1.000
_cell.length_b   1.000
_cell.length_c   1.000
_cell.angle_alpha   90.00
_cell.angle_beta   90.00
_cell.angle_gamma   90.00
#
_symmetry.space_group_name_H-M   'P 1'
#
loop_
_entity.id
_entity.type
_entity.pdbx_description
1 polymer ?
#
loop_
_entity_poly.entity_id
_entity_poly.type
_entity_poly.pdbx_seq_one_letter_code
_entity_poly.pdbx_strand_id
1 'polypeptide(L)'
;MKSVVKQTFALPLIALLLLAPAGCARRGGSAASAAPSASPSASSSGARRYPFRGIVRSVDPAKKEVPVAHEAVPGLMDAMTMSFPVRDDPQVFEILHPGDRVEARLIVDRGN
;
A
#
# COMPACT_ATOMS: atom_id res chain seq x y z
N MET A 1 -30.67 -10.28 1.21
CA MET A 1 -30.44 -10.61 2.62
C MET A 1 -29.83 -9.36 3.21
N LYS A 2 -30.66 -8.60 3.91
CA LYS A 2 -30.50 -7.17 4.14
C LYS A 2 -30.11 -7.01 5.60
N SER A 3 -29.04 -6.25 5.82
CA SER A 3 -28.74 -5.60 7.09
C SER A 3 -28.17 -6.48 8.20
N VAL A 4 -27.13 -5.92 8.84
CA VAL A 4 -26.83 -5.91 10.28
C VAL A 4 -25.34 -6.13 10.51
N VAL A 5 -24.57 -5.04 10.60
CA VAL A 5 -23.46 -4.88 11.57
C VAL A 5 -23.43 -3.40 12.01
N LYS A 6 -24.22 -3.13 13.05
CA LYS A 6 -23.92 -2.29 14.23
C LYS A 6 -22.99 -1.09 14.03
N GLN A 7 -23.53 -0.03 13.42
CA GLN A 7 -23.03 1.33 13.55
C GLN A 7 -23.41 1.87 14.95
N THR A 8 -22.55 1.60 15.92
CA THR A 8 -22.77 2.05 17.30
C THR A 8 -22.22 3.46 17.44
N PHE A 9 -23.13 4.43 17.37
CA PHE A 9 -22.97 5.80 17.84
C PHE A 9 -22.36 5.82 19.26
N ALA A 10 -21.22 6.48 19.44
CA ALA A 10 -20.80 7.06 20.72
C ALA A 10 -19.69 8.12 20.51
N LEU A 11 -20.10 9.38 20.33
CA LEU A 11 -19.32 10.53 20.79
C LEU A 11 -19.53 10.68 22.31
N PRO A 12 -18.52 11.12 23.07
CA PRO A 12 -18.47 12.54 23.46
C PRO A 12 -17.03 13.12 23.36
N LEU A 13 -16.85 14.30 22.78
CA LEU A 13 -16.90 15.59 23.47
C LEU A 13 -15.91 15.70 24.66
N ILE A 14 -14.65 16.06 24.35
CA ILE A 14 -13.68 16.63 25.29
C ILE A 14 -13.16 17.89 24.59
N ALA A 15 -13.83 19.04 24.75
CA ALA A 15 -13.67 20.01 25.84
C ALA A 15 -12.30 20.74 25.82
N LEU A 16 -12.26 21.76 24.96
CA LEU A 16 -11.68 23.11 25.12
C LEU A 16 -11.03 23.50 26.47
N LEU A 17 -9.76 23.95 26.44
CA LEU A 17 -9.19 25.09 27.22
C LEU A 17 -7.75 25.39 26.72
N LEU A 18 -7.46 26.47 25.94
CA LEU A 18 -6.99 27.83 26.35
C LEU A 18 -5.71 27.78 27.22
N LEU A 19 -4.60 28.53 27.03
CA LEU A 19 -4.30 29.85 26.43
C LEU A 19 -2.76 30.10 26.55
N ALA A 20 -2.07 30.71 25.57
CA ALA A 20 -1.01 31.73 25.76
C ALA A 20 -0.29 32.15 24.45
N PRO A 21 -0.44 33.41 23.99
CA PRO A 21 0.41 34.04 22.98
C PRO A 21 1.41 35.02 23.63
N ALA A 22 2.68 35.00 23.21
CA ALA A 22 3.60 36.16 23.15
C ALA A 22 5.05 35.68 22.94
N GLY A 23 5.70 36.15 21.86
CA GLY A 23 7.15 36.02 21.73
C GLY A 23 7.70 36.08 20.30
N CYS A 24 7.57 37.22 19.62
CA CYS A 24 8.37 37.51 18.43
C CYS A 24 9.78 37.96 18.84
N ALA A 25 10.80 37.33 18.23
CA ALA A 25 12.06 37.89 17.71
C ALA A 25 13.30 37.08 18.11
N ARG A 26 13.90 36.40 17.11
CA ARG A 26 15.32 36.60 16.75
C ARG A 26 15.68 35.93 15.42
N ARG A 27 15.63 36.78 14.39
CA ARG A 27 16.66 37.02 13.37
C ARG A 27 17.82 36.01 13.27
N GLY A 28 17.96 35.42 12.08
CA GLY A 28 19.26 35.18 11.46
C GLY A 28 19.58 33.72 11.16
N GLY A 29 19.85 33.41 9.89
CA GLY A 29 20.56 32.19 9.54
C GLY A 29 20.17 31.55 8.21
N SER A 30 20.40 32.26 7.11
CA SER A 30 20.46 31.68 5.76
C SER A 30 21.57 30.63 5.70
N ALA A 31 21.26 29.39 5.33
CA ALA A 31 22.11 28.54 4.50
C ALA A 31 21.41 27.23 4.10
N ALA A 32 21.60 26.87 2.84
CA ALA A 32 21.49 25.51 2.28
C ALA A 32 20.09 24.93 2.09
N SER A 33 19.47 25.37 1.00
CA SER A 33 18.80 24.48 0.06
C SER A 33 19.74 23.32 -0.30
N ALA A 34 19.39 22.10 0.09
CA ALA A 34 19.81 20.88 -0.59
C ALA A 34 18.81 19.78 -0.22
N ALA A 35 18.14 19.27 -1.25
CA ALA A 35 17.09 18.28 -1.18
C ALA A 35 17.47 17.04 -0.38
N PRO A 36 16.49 16.28 0.16
CA PRO A 36 16.73 14.92 0.59
C PRO A 36 17.05 14.08 -0.65
N SER A 37 18.34 13.99 -1.01
CA SER A 37 18.84 12.85 -1.77
C SER A 37 18.72 11.64 -0.86
N ALA A 38 17.54 11.03 -0.89
CA ALA A 38 17.34 9.67 -0.44
C ALA A 38 18.20 8.78 -1.35
N SER A 39 19.47 8.60 -0.95
CA SER A 39 20.30 7.51 -1.46
C SER A 39 19.52 6.21 -1.23
N PRO A 40 19.17 5.45 -2.27
CA PRO A 40 18.61 4.13 -2.06
C PRO A 40 19.71 3.29 -1.41
N SER A 41 19.53 2.96 -0.14
CA SER A 41 20.36 1.99 0.57
C SER A 41 20.32 0.67 -0.19
N ALA A 42 21.35 0.45 -1.00
CA ALA A 42 21.64 -0.82 -1.64
C ALA A 42 22.11 -1.78 -0.54
N SER A 43 21.18 -2.58 -0.02
CA SER A 43 21.48 -3.76 0.77
C SER A 43 20.28 -4.71 0.73
N SER A 44 20.23 -5.55 -0.30
CA SER A 44 19.75 -6.93 -0.16
C SER A 44 20.21 -7.72 -1.37
N SER A 45 21.07 -8.70 -1.13
CA SER A 45 21.36 -9.76 -2.09
C SER A 45 20.05 -10.42 -2.54
N GLY A 46 19.89 -10.70 -3.84
CA GLY A 46 18.87 -11.59 -4.42
C GLY A 46 17.54 -10.98 -4.89
N ALA A 47 16.83 -10.22 -4.06
CA ALA A 47 15.42 -9.90 -4.30
C ALA A 47 15.17 -8.53 -4.95
N ARG A 48 14.65 -8.53 -6.19
CA ARG A 48 14.22 -7.32 -6.90
C ARG A 48 12.74 -7.05 -6.66
N ARG A 49 12.42 -5.81 -6.29
CA ARG A 49 11.04 -5.36 -6.04
C ARG A 49 10.54 -4.54 -7.22
N TYR A 50 9.34 -4.83 -7.69
CA TYR A 50 8.71 -4.13 -8.81
C TYR A 50 7.36 -3.55 -8.38
N PRO A 51 7.00 -2.34 -8.84
CA PRO A 51 5.65 -1.83 -8.63
C PRO A 51 4.65 -2.71 -9.39
N PHE A 52 3.57 -3.10 -8.73
CA PHE A 52 2.53 -3.93 -9.30
C PHE A 52 1.19 -3.22 -9.15
N ARG A 53 0.44 -3.13 -10.25
CA ARG A 53 -0.90 -2.57 -10.30
C ARG A 53 -1.77 -3.50 -11.13
N GLY A 54 -3.01 -3.71 -10.70
CA GLY A 54 -3.93 -4.52 -11.48
C GLY A 54 -5.36 -4.45 -11.00
N ILE A 55 -6.23 -5.09 -11.78
CA ILE A 55 -7.65 -5.27 -11.47
C ILE A 55 -7.92 -6.75 -11.22
N VAL A 56 -8.52 -7.07 -10.08
CA VAL A 56 -8.92 -8.43 -9.74
C VAL A 56 -10.01 -8.89 -10.71
N ARG A 57 -9.82 -10.04 -11.35
CA ARG A 57 -10.80 -10.62 -12.29
C ARG A 57 -11.71 -11.63 -11.61
N SER A 58 -11.17 -12.41 -10.70
CA SER A 58 -11.89 -13.39 -9.88
C SER A 58 -11.05 -13.69 -8.64
N VAL A 59 -11.64 -14.42 -7.69
CA VAL A 59 -11.02 -14.83 -6.44
C VAL A 59 -11.28 -16.32 -6.27
N ASP A 60 -10.23 -17.14 -6.30
CA ASP A 60 -10.32 -18.60 -6.29
C ASP A 60 -9.69 -19.19 -5.01
N PRO A 61 -10.40 -19.16 -3.85
CA PRO A 61 -9.85 -19.61 -2.56
C PRO A 61 -9.51 -21.10 -2.56
N ALA A 62 -10.21 -21.91 -3.36
CA ALA A 62 -9.93 -23.35 -3.51
C ALA A 62 -8.55 -23.63 -4.13
N LYS A 63 -8.10 -22.77 -5.07
CA LYS A 63 -6.79 -22.87 -5.72
C LYS A 63 -5.73 -22.01 -5.03
N LYS A 64 -6.14 -21.18 -4.08
CA LYS A 64 -5.32 -20.15 -3.43
C LYS A 64 -4.70 -19.17 -4.43
N GLU A 65 -5.44 -18.87 -5.48
CA GLU A 65 -5.00 -18.00 -6.57
C GLU A 65 -6.00 -16.87 -6.80
N VAL A 66 -5.48 -15.73 -7.25
CA VAL A 66 -6.28 -14.59 -7.66
C VAL A 66 -5.85 -14.22 -9.09
N PRO A 67 -6.70 -14.46 -10.10
CA PRO A 67 -6.47 -13.94 -11.44
C PRO A 67 -6.59 -12.42 -11.44
N VAL A 68 -5.49 -11.75 -11.79
CA VAL A 68 -5.39 -10.29 -11.84
C VAL A 68 -5.01 -9.87 -13.25
N ALA A 69 -5.77 -8.93 -13.82
CA ALA A 69 -5.38 -8.20 -15.02
C ALA A 69 -4.44 -7.07 -14.59
N HIS A 70 -3.14 -7.29 -14.73
CA HIS A 70 -2.13 -6.34 -14.28
C HIS A 70 -1.70 -5.39 -15.39
N GLU A 71 -1.26 -4.20 -14.99
CA GLU A 71 -0.58 -3.24 -15.85
C GLU A 71 0.85 -3.73 -16.17
N ALA A 72 1.50 -3.09 -17.13
CA ALA A 72 2.88 -3.41 -17.45
C ALA A 72 3.76 -3.15 -16.21
N VAL A 73 4.63 -4.11 -15.89
CA VAL A 73 5.58 -4.03 -14.79
C VAL A 73 6.97 -3.79 -15.40
N PRO A 74 7.48 -2.54 -15.37
CA PRO A 74 8.69 -2.18 -16.09
C PRO A 74 9.90 -3.03 -15.67
N GLY A 75 10.54 -3.66 -16.66
CA GLY A 75 11.71 -4.51 -16.44
C GLY A 75 11.39 -5.88 -15.84
N LEU A 76 10.12 -6.29 -15.83
CA LEU A 76 9.69 -7.65 -15.48
C LEU A 76 8.76 -8.28 -16.53
N MET A 77 7.64 -7.62 -16.88
CA MET A 77 6.63 -8.17 -17.80
C MET A 77 5.66 -7.11 -18.34
N ASP A 78 5.06 -7.36 -19.51
CA ASP A 78 4.00 -6.55 -20.11
C ASP A 78 2.64 -6.73 -19.42
N ALA A 79 1.67 -5.87 -19.72
CA ALA A 79 0.32 -5.97 -19.17
C ALA A 79 -0.40 -7.24 -19.66
N MET A 80 -0.84 -8.09 -18.73
CA MET A 80 -1.59 -9.31 -19.05
C MET A 80 -2.49 -9.74 -17.89
N THR A 81 -3.31 -10.77 -18.11
CA THR A 81 -4.09 -11.40 -17.04
C THR A 81 -3.44 -12.72 -16.67
N MET A 82 -3.05 -12.86 -15.40
CA MET A 82 -2.46 -14.09 -14.88
C MET A 82 -2.89 -14.36 -13.44
N SER A 83 -2.84 -15.62 -13.03
CA SER A 83 -3.11 -16.04 -11.65
C SER A 83 -1.91 -15.77 -10.76
N PHE A 84 -2.15 -15.07 -9.65
CA PHE A 84 -1.15 -14.87 -8.59
C PHE A 84 -1.50 -15.72 -7.37
N PRO A 85 -0.56 -16.53 -6.84
CA PRO A 85 -0.80 -17.31 -5.63
C PRO A 85 -0.78 -16.41 -4.39
N VAL A 86 -1.73 -16.61 -3.47
CA VAL A 86 -1.75 -15.95 -2.16
C VAL A 86 -1.23 -16.94 -1.13
N ARG A 87 -0.09 -16.60 -0.49
CA ARG A 87 0.63 -17.50 0.41
C ARG A 87 0.40 -17.20 1.89
N ASP A 88 0.52 -15.93 2.27
CA ASP A 88 0.70 -15.56 3.68
C ASP A 88 -0.61 -15.37 4.44
N ASP A 89 -1.63 -14.81 3.78
CA ASP A 89 -2.84 -14.37 4.45
C ASP A 89 -4.11 -14.84 3.72
N PRO A 90 -4.86 -15.80 4.29
CA PRO A 90 -6.09 -16.30 3.67
C PRO A 90 -7.25 -15.30 3.77
N GLN A 91 -7.18 -14.27 4.61
CA GLN A 91 -8.23 -13.26 4.71
C GLN A 91 -8.29 -12.39 3.46
N VAL A 92 -7.22 -12.38 2.65
CA VAL A 92 -7.17 -11.74 1.32
C VAL A 92 -8.34 -12.17 0.44
N PHE A 93 -8.76 -13.45 0.51
CA PHE A 93 -9.89 -13.95 -0.29
C PHE A 93 -11.25 -13.40 0.18
N GLU A 94 -11.36 -12.91 1.41
CA GLU A 94 -12.61 -12.34 1.94
C GLU A 94 -12.73 -10.83 1.69
N ILE A 95 -11.59 -10.15 1.50
CA ILE A 95 -11.54 -8.70 1.28
C ILE A 95 -11.47 -8.31 -0.21
N LEU A 96 -10.90 -9.17 -1.05
CA LEU A 96 -10.79 -8.91 -2.49
C LEU A 96 -12.08 -9.29 -3.21
N HIS A 97 -12.51 -8.42 -4.12
CA HIS A 97 -13.67 -8.64 -4.96
C HIS A 97 -13.30 -8.46 -6.43
N PRO A 98 -13.98 -9.16 -7.36
CA PRO A 98 -13.84 -8.90 -8.79
C PRO A 98 -14.11 -7.43 -9.12
N GLY A 99 -13.20 -6.80 -9.86
CA GLY A 99 -13.24 -5.38 -10.20
C GLY A 99 -12.40 -4.48 -9.29
N ASP A 100 -11.90 -4.98 -8.16
CA ASP A 100 -11.05 -4.19 -7.26
C ASP A 100 -9.72 -3.85 -7.89
N ARG A 101 -9.28 -2.61 -7.68
CA ARG A 101 -7.93 -2.16 -8.04
C ARG A 101 -6.98 -2.46 -6.90
N VAL A 102 -5.92 -3.19 -7.22
CA VAL A 102 -4.86 -3.56 -6.29
C VAL A 102 -3.56 -2.87 -6.68
N GLU A 103 -2.87 -2.34 -5.68
CA GLU A 103 -1.49 -1.86 -5.80
C GLU A 103 -0.61 -2.63 -4.81
N ALA A 104 0.49 -3.18 -5.30
CA ALA A 104 1.40 -4.01 -4.51
C ALA A 104 2.84 -3.84 -4.97
N ARG A 105 3.76 -4.51 -4.28
CA ARG A 105 5.14 -4.68 -4.74
C ARG A 105 5.41 -6.16 -4.97
N LEU A 106 5.73 -6.52 -6.20
CA LEU A 106 6.12 -7.88 -6.53
C LEU A 106 7.60 -8.07 -6.18
N ILE A 107 7.89 -9.02 -5.30
CA ILE A 107 9.26 -9.35 -4.87
C ILE A 107 9.68 -10.58 -5.65
N VAL A 108 10.66 -10.42 -6.54
CA VAL A 108 11.25 -11.50 -7.33
C VAL A 108 12.63 -11.78 -6.78
N ASP A 109 12.78 -12.89 -6.06
CA ASP A 109 14.07 -13.38 -5.62
C ASP A 109 14.76 -14.12 -6.76
N ARG A 110 15.96 -13.66 -7.16
CA ARG A 110 16.84 -14.40 -8.09
C ARG A 110 17.73 -15.36 -7.30
N GLY A 111 17.13 -16.16 -6.42
CA GLY A 111 17.81 -17.11 -5.56
C GLY A 111 17.51 -18.56 -5.94
N ASN A 112 18.48 -19.16 -6.65
CA ASN A 112 18.72 -20.58 -6.92
C ASN A 112 17.84 -21.27 -7.99
#